data_AF-A0A1R3V8H5-F1
#
_entry.id   AF-A0A1R3V8H5-F1
#
_cell.length_a   1.000
_cell.length_b   1.000
_cell.length_c   1.000
_cell.angle_alpha   90.00
_cell.angle_beta   90.00
_cell.angle_gamma   90.00
#
_symmetry.space_group_name_H-M   'P 1'
#
loop_
_entity.id
_entity.type
_entity.pdbx_description
1 polymer ?
#
loop_
_entity_poly.entity_id
_entity_poly.type
_entity_poly.pdbx_seq_one_letter_code
_entity_poly.pdbx_strand_id
1 'polypeptide(L)' 'MAAEPVASRLPKQRKRKAAQDAGLIELEIDGIAMRVGRGADTKTVAAVIRALEATS' A
#
# COMPACT_ATOMS: atom_id res chain seq x y z
N MET A 1 -36.26 -28.33 -11.57
CA MET A 1 -35.38 -27.26 -12.10
C MET A 1 -35.09 -26.30 -10.97
N ALA A 2 -34.01 -26.55 -10.22
CA ALA A 2 -33.59 -25.66 -9.14
C ALA A 2 -32.05 -25.62 -9.17
N ALA A 3 -31.50 -24.48 -9.56
CA ALA A 3 -30.07 -24.22 -9.50
C ALA A 3 -29.88 -22.89 -8.74
N GLU A 4 -29.42 -23.10 -7.51
CA GLU A 4 -28.70 -22.29 -6.51
C GLU A 4 -28.42 -20.79 -6.76
N PRO A 5 -28.48 -19.96 -5.70
CA PRO A 5 -28.16 -18.54 -5.80
C PRO A 5 -26.64 -18.37 -5.90
N VAL A 6 -26.15 -17.89 -7.05
CA VAL A 6 -24.74 -17.52 -7.20
C VAL A 6 -24.43 -16.33 -6.30
N ALA A 7 -23.64 -16.56 -5.26
CA ALA A 7 -23.15 -15.53 -4.36
C ALA A 7 -22.20 -14.58 -5.10
N SER A 8 -22.74 -13.55 -5.76
CA SER A 8 -21.96 -12.46 -6.34
C SER A 8 -21.52 -11.50 -5.23
N ARG A 9 -20.45 -11.88 -4.52
CA ARG A 9 -19.66 -11.03 -3.63
C ARG A 9 -18.22 -11.14 -4.18
N LEU A 10 -17.50 -10.16 -4.71
CA LEU A 10 -17.49 -8.72 -4.52
C LEU A 10 -16.77 -8.01 -5.70
N PRO A 11 -17.43 -7.11 -6.46
CA PRO A 11 -16.73 -6.09 -7.24
C PRO A 11 -16.27 -4.89 -6.38
N LYS A 12 -16.76 -4.78 -5.14
CA LYS A 12 -16.50 -3.64 -4.24
C LYS A 12 -15.08 -3.59 -3.66
N GLN A 13 -14.44 -4.75 -3.47
CA GLN A 13 -13.13 -4.82 -2.79
C GLN A 13 -11.98 -4.35 -3.69
N ARG A 14 -12.03 -4.66 -4.99
CA ARG A 14 -11.03 -4.20 -5.98
C ARG A 14 -11.01 -2.68 -6.13
N LYS A 15 -12.19 -2.03 -6.16
CA LYS A 15 -12.28 -0.56 -6.27
C LYS A 15 -11.68 0.16 -5.05
N ARG A 16 -11.76 -0.43 -3.86
CA ARG A 16 -11.17 0.15 -2.64
C ARG A 16 -9.65 0.10 -2.64
N LYS A 17 -9.04 -0.99 -3.14
CA LYS A 17 -7.57 -1.08 -3.25
C LYS A 17 -7.00 -0.04 -4.20
N ALA A 18 -7.57 0.10 -5.40
CA ALA A 18 -7.11 1.10 -6.36
C ALA A 18 -7.20 2.55 -5.83
N ALA A 19 -8.18 2.85 -4.98
CA ALA A 19 -8.28 4.15 -4.32
C ALA A 19 -7.29 4.32 -3.15
N GLN A 20 -6.84 3.23 -2.51
CA GLN A 20 -5.80 3.24 -1.49
C GLN A 20 -4.40 3.36 -2.10
N ASP A 21 -4.17 2.79 -3.28
CA ASP A 21 -2.93 2.95 -4.05
C ASP A 21 -2.83 4.36 -4.69
N ALA A 22 -3.95 5.06 -4.87
CA ALA A 22 -3.97 6.43 -5.37
C ALA A 22 -3.32 7.39 -4.35
N GLY A 23 -2.05 7.74 -4.60
CA GLY A 23 -1.26 8.60 -3.72
C GLY A 23 -0.21 7.85 -2.88
N LEU A 24 0.12 6.61 -3.26
CA LEU A 24 1.29 5.92 -2.76
C LEU A 24 2.55 6.38 -3.52
N ILE A 25 3.66 6.52 -2.81
CA ILE A 25 5.00 6.72 -3.37
C ILE A 25 5.83 5.48 -3.05
N GLU A 26 6.58 4.98 -4.02
CA GLU A 26 7.50 3.86 -3.84
C GLU A 26 8.94 4.39 -3.87
N LEU A 27 9.77 3.92 -2.94
CA LEU A 27 11.16 4.31 -2.81
C LEU A 27 12.01 3.06 -2.58
N GLU A 28 13.24 3.06 -3.07
CA GLU A 28 14.21 1.98 -2.82
C GLU A 28 15.47 2.56 -2.17
N ILE A 29 15.90 1.97 -1.06
CA ILE A 29 17.10 2.34 -0.31
C ILE A 29 17.86 1.06 0.02
N ASP A 30 19.10 0.92 -0.43
CA ASP A 30 19.96 -0.24 -0.16
C ASP A 30 19.30 -1.60 -0.49
N GLY A 31 18.52 -1.64 -1.58
CA GLY A 31 17.77 -2.84 -2.00
C GLY A 31 16.49 -3.10 -1.19
N ILE A 32 16.10 -2.19 -0.29
CA ILE A 32 14.87 -2.25 0.50
C ILE A 32 13.82 -1.35 -0.15
N ALA A 33 12.73 -1.96 -0.60
CA ALA A 33 11.57 -1.25 -1.13
C ALA A 33 10.66 -0.73 0.01
N MET A 34 10.34 0.56 -0.04
CA MET A 34 9.49 1.27 0.91
C MET A 34 8.30 1.91 0.20
N ARG A 35 7.14 1.90 0.87
CA ARG A 35 5.87 2.45 0.37
C ARG A 35 5.33 3.51 1.31
N VAL A 36 5.05 4.70 0.79
CA VAL A 36 4.59 5.87 1.55
C VAL A 36 3.23 6.29 1.06
N GLY A 37 2.21 6.12 1.89
CA GLY A 37 0.86 6.60 1.60
C GLY A 37 0.69 8.10 1.85
N ARG A 38 -0.31 8.68 1.19
CA ARG A 38 -0.74 10.07 1.43
C ARG A 38 -1.09 10.28 2.90
N GLY A 39 -0.50 11.30 3.52
CA GLY A 39 -0.70 11.61 4.93
C GLY A 39 0.22 10.83 5.89
N ALA A 40 1.20 10.08 5.38
CA ALA A 40 2.26 9.53 6.22
C ALA A 40 2.99 10.65 6.99
N ASP A 41 3.32 10.38 8.25
CA ASP A 41 4.05 11.33 9.08
C ASP A 41 5.46 11.54 8.53
N THR A 42 5.76 12.79 8.17
CA THR A 42 7.02 13.16 7.51
C THR A 42 8.23 12.91 8.40
N LYS A 43 8.10 13.08 9.72
CA LYS A 43 9.19 12.83 10.67
C LYS A 43 9.53 11.34 10.72
N THR A 44 8.51 10.50 10.72
CA THR A 44 8.65 9.04 10.70
C THR A 44 9.27 8.57 9.40
N VAL A 45 8.81 9.09 8.26
CA VAL A 45 9.41 8.77 6.95
C VAL A 45 10.89 9.15 6.93
N ALA A 46 11.24 10.36 7.37
CA ALA A 46 12.63 10.79 7.43
C ALA A 46 13.47 9.93 8.40
N ALA A 47 12.93 9.58 9.57
CA ALA A 47 13.63 8.74 10.54
C ALA A 47 13.94 7.35 9.98
N VAL A 48 12.98 6.74 9.27
CA VAL A 48 13.18 5.42 8.63
C VAL A 48 14.26 5.51 7.55
N ILE A 49 14.21 6.51 6.67
CA ILE A 49 15.24 6.72 5.63
C ILE A 49 16.63 6.81 6.27
N ARG A 50 16.79 7.67 7.29
CA ARG A 50 18.07 7.85 7.98
C ARG A 50 18.54 6.59 8.69
N ALA A 51 17.62 5.77 9.20
CA ALA A 51 17.96 4.51 9.84
C ALA A 51 18.46 3.48 8.81
N LEU A 52 17.85 3.43 7.63
CA LEU A 52 18.29 2.54 6.54
C LEU A 52 19.67 2.93 6.03
N GLU A 53 19.89 4.23 5.73
CA GLU A 53 21.20 4.75 5.29
C GLU A 53 22.32 4.49 6.32
N ALA A 54 22.00 4.45 7.62
CA ALA A 54 22.98 4.19 8.68
C ALA A 54 23.35 2.69 8.82
N THR A 55 22.60 1.81 8.18
CA THR A 55 22.78 0.35 8.27
C THR A 55 23.41 -0.28 7.03
N SER A 56 23.69 0.52 6.00
CA SER A 56 24.34 0.07 4.76
C SER A 56 25.79 0.51 4.63
#